data_AF-A0A124IRF0-F1
#
_entry.id   AF-A0A124IRF0-F1
#
_cell.length_a   1.000
_cell.length_b   1.000
_cell.length_c   1.000
_cell.angle_alpha   90.00
_cell.angle_beta   90.00
_cell.angle_gamma   90.00
#
_symmetry.space_group_name_H-M   'P 1'
#
loop_
_entity.id
_entity.type
_entity.pdbx_description
1 polymer ?
#
loop_
_entity_poly.entity_id
_entity_poly.type
_entity_poly.pdbx_seq_one_letter_code
_entity_poly.pdbx_strand_id
1 'polypeptide(L)'
;MPLKTLRVYGDGSMKGDRKAPVVLDFRGSVIRLRQVCKNESGYSIELPMPSWVVDRIREGGDVKYAMIGLRDNEPYLALVAERVVEPYVPSGYRLVVDVNAWSNGVAYGIVNPSNRIAEYSPLRPNLRLIDTWYHKAEKLSKELGKLKRLGLDSTPEAKRLRREIKALRRKVYAYLRDFAQKRARELALKALRLRAEVLIDDMIEESRRELIEEKIPRGLRKVYLAETRRFVKLLTTQLQ
;
A
#
# COMPACT_ATOMS: atom_id res chain seq x y z
N MET A 1 16.36 -14.71 -12.70
CA MET A 1 16.22 -15.04 -14.14
C MET A 1 14.78 -15.42 -14.45
N PRO A 2 14.20 -15.00 -15.59
CA PRO A 2 12.86 -15.44 -15.99
C PRO A 2 12.89 -16.92 -16.35
N LEU A 3 11.97 -17.68 -15.77
CA LEU A 3 11.77 -19.10 -15.98
C LEU A 3 10.50 -19.29 -16.81
N LYS A 4 10.57 -20.18 -17.81
CA LYS A 4 9.39 -20.65 -18.52
C LYS A 4 8.47 -21.40 -17.55
N THR A 5 7.17 -21.33 -17.80
CA THR A 5 6.14 -21.99 -16.99
C THR A 5 5.31 -22.97 -17.82
N LEU A 6 4.91 -24.08 -17.21
CA LEU A 6 3.89 -24.99 -17.70
C LEU A 6 2.69 -24.95 -16.75
N ARG A 7 1.49 -24.75 -17.27
CA ARG A 7 0.24 -24.85 -16.50
C ARG A 7 -0.43 -26.18 -16.79
N VAL A 8 -0.91 -26.86 -15.75
CA VAL A 8 -1.74 -28.06 -15.84
C VAL A 8 -3.04 -27.78 -15.09
N TYR A 9 -4.14 -27.69 -15.82
CA TYR A 9 -5.45 -27.33 -15.27
C TYR A 9 -6.23 -28.57 -14.81
N GLY A 10 -7.31 -28.35 -14.05
CA GLY A 10 -8.12 -29.43 -13.47
C GLY A 10 -8.83 -30.33 -14.50
N ASP A 11 -9.11 -29.79 -15.68
CA ASP A 11 -9.67 -30.51 -16.83
C ASP A 11 -8.61 -31.33 -17.61
N GLY A 12 -7.36 -31.30 -17.16
CA GLY A 12 -6.23 -31.98 -17.82
C GLY A 12 -5.63 -31.19 -18.97
N SER A 13 -6.17 -30.01 -19.31
CA SER A 13 -5.57 -29.15 -20.32
C SER A 13 -4.21 -28.61 -19.84
N MET A 14 -3.30 -28.40 -20.80
CA MET A 14 -1.95 -27.92 -20.51
C MET A 14 -1.64 -26.69 -21.36
N LYS A 15 -0.96 -25.70 -20.78
CA LYS A 15 -0.54 -24.48 -21.48
C LYS A 15 0.89 -24.11 -21.13
N GLY A 16 1.73 -23.87 -22.15
CA GLY A 16 3.14 -23.53 -21.99
C GLY A 16 4.10 -24.64 -22.43
N ASP A 17 5.39 -24.47 -22.09
CA ASP A 17 6.45 -25.38 -22.52
C ASP A 17 6.49 -26.63 -21.64
N ARG A 18 6.33 -27.83 -22.21
CA ARG A 18 6.37 -29.09 -21.44
C ARG A 18 7.70 -29.33 -20.72
N LYS A 19 8.78 -28.71 -21.20
CA LYS A 19 10.12 -28.75 -20.60
C LYS A 19 10.39 -27.56 -19.68
N ALA A 20 9.36 -26.77 -19.34
CA ALA A 20 9.50 -25.66 -18.43
C ALA A 20 10.07 -26.10 -17.07
N PRO A 21 10.99 -25.32 -16.47
CA PRO A 21 11.53 -25.58 -15.15
C PRO A 21 10.50 -25.34 -14.04
N VAL A 22 9.45 -24.55 -14.29
CA VAL A 22 8.37 -24.31 -13.32
C VAL A 22 7.06 -24.88 -13.85
N VAL A 23 6.44 -25.78 -13.09
CA VAL A 23 5.14 -26.37 -13.41
C VAL A 23 4.13 -25.94 -12.36
N LEU A 24 3.04 -25.31 -12.80
CA LEU A 24 1.89 -24.95 -11.98
C LEU A 24 0.83 -26.04 -12.18
N ASP A 25 0.73 -26.97 -11.24
CA ASP A 25 -0.23 -28.05 -11.26
C ASP A 25 -1.45 -27.66 -10.41
N PHE A 26 -2.46 -27.08 -11.07
CA PHE A 26 -3.70 -26.64 -10.43
C PHE A 26 -4.57 -27.82 -9.99
N ARG A 27 -4.41 -28.99 -10.64
CA ARG A 27 -5.11 -30.22 -10.26
C ARG A 27 -4.61 -30.73 -8.92
N GLY A 28 -3.29 -30.76 -8.73
CA GLY A 28 -2.64 -31.14 -7.48
C GLY A 28 -2.54 -30.01 -6.46
N SER A 29 -2.86 -28.76 -6.82
CA SER A 29 -2.62 -27.55 -6.01
C SER A 29 -1.15 -27.40 -5.57
N VAL A 30 -0.21 -27.71 -6.48
CA VAL A 30 1.24 -27.65 -6.22
C VAL A 30 2.01 -26.92 -7.32
N ILE A 31 3.15 -26.35 -6.96
CA ILE A 31 4.15 -25.80 -7.87
C ILE A 31 5.33 -26.76 -7.88
N ARG A 32 5.67 -27.33 -9.04
CA ARG A 32 6.88 -28.17 -9.20
C ARG A 32 8.02 -27.36 -9.80
N LEU A 33 9.17 -27.37 -9.14
CA LEU A 33 10.42 -26.79 -9.63
C LEU A 33 11.35 -27.93 -10.11
N ARG A 34 11.58 -28.01 -11.42
CA ARG A 34 12.42 -29.02 -12.06
C ARG A 34 13.83 -28.49 -12.29
N GLN A 35 14.84 -29.26 -11.91
CA GLN A 35 16.25 -29.00 -12.27
C GLN A 35 16.80 -27.61 -11.87
N VAL A 36 16.15 -26.88 -10.96
CA VAL A 36 16.61 -25.54 -10.53
C VAL A 36 17.62 -25.62 -9.38
N CYS A 37 17.63 -26.72 -8.60
CA CYS A 37 18.48 -26.87 -7.41
C CYS A 37 19.51 -28.02 -7.49
N LYS A 38 19.35 -28.97 -8.43
CA LYS A 38 20.26 -30.11 -8.65
C LYS A 38 20.20 -30.56 -10.11
N ASN A 39 21.34 -30.98 -10.67
CA ASN A 39 21.48 -31.49 -12.05
C ASN A 39 21.05 -32.97 -12.21
N GLU A 40 20.36 -33.55 -11.22
CA GLU A 40 19.86 -34.92 -11.30
C GLU A 40 18.65 -35.02 -12.24
N SER A 41 18.69 -35.97 -13.16
CA SER A 41 17.56 -36.27 -14.06
C SER A 41 16.35 -36.70 -13.23
N GLY A 42 15.21 -36.04 -13.43
CA GLY A 42 13.97 -36.33 -12.72
C GLY A 42 13.80 -35.65 -11.35
N TYR A 43 14.78 -34.89 -10.87
CA TYR A 43 14.65 -34.19 -9.59
C TYR A 43 13.68 -33.00 -9.70
N SER A 44 12.63 -33.02 -8.86
CA SER A 44 11.67 -31.93 -8.72
C SER A 44 11.33 -31.65 -7.26
N ILE A 45 11.26 -30.37 -6.90
CA ILE A 45 10.76 -29.93 -5.60
C ILE A 45 9.30 -29.52 -5.77
N GLU A 46 8.43 -30.01 -4.89
CA GLU A 46 7.03 -29.60 -4.84
C GLU A 46 6.82 -28.57 -3.72
N LEU A 47 6.16 -27.47 -4.07
CA LEU A 47 5.74 -26.42 -3.14
C LEU A 47 4.22 -26.34 -3.16
N PRO A 48 3.55 -26.11 -2.01
CA PRO A 48 2.12 -25.89 -1.99
C PRO A 48 1.78 -24.62 -2.80
N MET A 49 0.70 -24.68 -3.57
CA MET A 49 0.27 -23.52 -4.34
C MET A 49 -0.34 -22.46 -3.42
N PRO A 50 0.18 -21.22 -3.41
CA PRO A 50 -0.42 -20.15 -2.63
C PRO A 50 -1.84 -19.83 -3.12
N SER A 51 -2.77 -19.52 -2.19
CA SER A 51 -4.17 -19.23 -2.51
C SER A 51 -4.35 -18.12 -3.54
N TRP A 52 -3.52 -17.08 -3.48
CA TRP A 52 -3.59 -15.94 -4.39
C TRP A 52 -3.41 -16.36 -5.86
N VAL A 53 -2.65 -17.42 -6.15
CA VAL A 53 -2.43 -17.90 -7.52
C VAL A 53 -3.74 -18.44 -8.10
N VAL A 54 -4.50 -19.18 -7.29
CA VAL A 54 -5.82 -19.70 -7.66
C VAL A 54 -6.80 -18.55 -7.86
N ASP A 55 -6.77 -17.55 -6.98
CA ASP A 55 -7.64 -16.37 -7.07
C ASP A 55 -7.39 -15.59 -8.36
N ARG A 56 -6.13 -15.35 -8.74
CA ARG A 56 -5.78 -14.67 -10.00
C ARG A 56 -6.29 -15.41 -11.24
N ILE A 57 -6.33 -16.74 -11.21
CA ILE A 57 -6.84 -17.55 -12.33
C ILE A 57 -8.36 -17.52 -12.38
N ARG A 58 -9.03 -17.59 -11.23
CA ARG A 58 -10.49 -17.40 -11.14
C ARG A 58 -10.92 -16.02 -11.66
N GLU A 59 -10.09 -15.01 -11.45
CA GLU A 59 -10.29 -13.67 -12.00
C GLU A 59 -10.03 -13.57 -13.52
N GLY A 60 -9.67 -14.66 -14.21
CA GLY A 60 -9.36 -14.67 -15.65
C GLY A 60 -7.90 -14.32 -15.97
N GLY A 61 -7.02 -14.30 -14.97
CA GLY A 61 -5.58 -14.11 -15.14
C GLY A 61 -4.84 -15.38 -15.50
N ASP A 62 -3.67 -15.21 -16.09
CA ASP A 62 -2.83 -16.27 -16.64
C ASP A 62 -1.38 -16.08 -16.16
N VAL A 63 -0.85 -17.02 -15.38
CA VAL A 63 0.50 -16.91 -14.78
C VAL A 63 1.58 -17.15 -15.82
N LYS A 64 2.01 -16.13 -16.56
CA LYS A 64 2.88 -16.30 -17.74
C LYS A 64 4.35 -16.50 -17.42
N TYR A 65 4.81 -15.95 -16.29
CA TYR A 65 6.22 -15.95 -15.94
C TYR A 65 6.42 -16.35 -14.48
N ALA A 66 7.56 -16.99 -14.25
CA ALA A 66 8.11 -17.20 -12.94
C ALA A 66 9.53 -16.63 -12.89
N MET A 67 9.97 -16.15 -11.74
CA MET A 67 11.33 -15.69 -11.52
C MET A 67 11.85 -16.29 -10.24
N ILE A 68 13.05 -16.86 -10.28
CA ILE A 68 13.79 -17.25 -9.08
C ILE A 68 14.87 -16.21 -8.76
N GLY A 69 15.05 -15.94 -7.47
CA GLY A 69 16.07 -15.03 -6.95
C GLY A 69 16.41 -15.30 -5.49
N LEU A 70 17.29 -14.46 -4.94
CA LEU A 70 17.65 -14.45 -3.52
C LEU A 70 17.19 -13.14 -2.88
N ARG A 71 16.54 -13.22 -1.73
CA ARG A 71 16.15 -12.07 -0.91
C ARG A 71 16.66 -12.33 0.50
N ASP A 72 17.55 -11.46 1.00
CA ASP A 72 18.19 -11.63 2.32
C ASP A 72 18.89 -13.00 2.48
N ASN A 73 19.54 -13.47 1.39
CA ASN A 73 20.13 -14.82 1.25
C ASN A 73 19.14 -16.00 1.27
N GLU A 74 17.83 -15.75 1.25
CA GLU A 74 16.81 -16.79 1.13
C GLU A 74 16.29 -16.90 -0.33
N PRO A 75 16.16 -18.12 -0.88
CA PRO A 75 15.62 -18.31 -2.23
C PRO A 75 14.12 -17.99 -2.27
N TYR A 76 13.70 -17.23 -3.29
CA TYR A 76 12.29 -16.93 -3.54
C TYR A 76 11.88 -17.21 -4.97
N LEU A 77 10.61 -17.57 -5.15
CA LEU A 77 9.94 -17.70 -6.43
C LEU A 77 8.88 -16.61 -6.55
N ALA A 78 9.05 -15.70 -7.50
CA ALA A 78 8.03 -14.72 -7.88
C ALA A 78 7.23 -15.26 -9.08
N LEU A 79 5.90 -15.20 -8.98
CA LEU A 79 4.99 -15.57 -10.07
C LEU A 79 4.31 -14.30 -10.59
N VAL A 80 4.17 -14.18 -11.91
CA VAL A 80 3.55 -13.03 -12.57
C VAL A 80 2.31 -13.49 -13.33
N ALA A 81 1.14 -12.98 -12.91
CA ALA A 81 -0.14 -13.22 -13.57
C ALA A 81 -0.51 -12.03 -14.46
N GLU A 82 -0.90 -12.32 -15.70
CA GLU A 82 -1.38 -11.33 -16.65
C GLU A 82 -2.83 -11.62 -17.02
N ARG A 83 -3.66 -10.59 -17.11
CA ARG A 83 -5.03 -10.69 -17.62
C ARG A 83 -5.22 -9.65 -18.72
N VAL A 84 -5.91 -10.04 -19.79
CA VAL A 84 -6.46 -9.08 -20.76
C VAL A 84 -7.82 -8.64 -20.23
N VAL A 85 -7.99 -7.34 -20.04
CA VAL A 85 -9.26 -6.72 -19.61
C VAL A 85 -9.82 -5.88 -20.75
N GLU A 86 -11.14 -5.87 -20.91
CA GLU A 86 -11.79 -4.89 -21.79
C GLU A 86 -11.46 -3.46 -21.31
N PRO A 87 -11.30 -2.51 -22.24
CA PRO A 87 -11.10 -1.11 -21.88
C PRO A 87 -12.22 -0.62 -20.96
N TYR A 88 -11.83 0.04 -19.88
CA TYR A 88 -12.77 0.65 -18.95
C TYR A 88 -13.54 1.78 -19.65
N VAL A 89 -14.87 1.63 -19.79
CA VAL A 89 -15.76 2.69 -20.27
C VAL A 89 -16.40 3.38 -19.06
N PRO A 90 -16.08 4.66 -18.80
CA PRO A 90 -16.68 5.41 -17.70
C PRO A 90 -18.20 5.54 -17.90
N SER A 91 -18.95 5.48 -16.81
CA SER A 91 -20.41 5.65 -16.80
C SER A 91 -20.88 7.11 -16.94
N GLY A 92 -19.94 8.05 -17.09
CA GLY A 92 -20.18 9.50 -17.05
C GLY A 92 -20.16 10.09 -15.63
N TYR A 93 -20.05 9.28 -14.58
CA TYR A 93 -19.75 9.79 -13.24
C TYR A 93 -18.29 10.24 -13.17
N ARG A 94 -18.03 11.28 -12.37
CA ARG A 94 -16.67 11.75 -12.05
C ARG A 94 -16.46 11.79 -10.55
N LEU A 95 -15.37 11.19 -10.08
CA LEU A 95 -14.86 11.37 -8.73
C LEU A 95 -13.74 12.41 -8.79
N VAL A 96 -14.00 13.60 -8.24
CA VAL A 96 -13.00 14.67 -8.12
C VAL A 96 -12.43 14.62 -6.72
N VAL A 97 -11.10 14.60 -6.59
CA VAL A 97 -10.38 14.60 -5.32
C VAL A 97 -9.48 15.82 -5.29
N ASP A 98 -9.74 16.72 -4.34
CA ASP A 98 -8.91 17.90 -4.06
C ASP A 98 -7.98 17.57 -2.89
N VAL A 99 -6.68 17.45 -3.19
CA VAL A 99 -5.67 16.97 -2.26
C VAL A 99 -4.96 18.15 -1.61
N ASN A 100 -5.35 18.45 -0.37
CA ASN A 100 -4.55 19.29 0.53
C ASN A 100 -3.83 18.45 1.61
N ALA A 101 -2.93 19.09 2.35
CA ALA A 101 -2.24 18.43 3.45
C ALA A 101 -3.24 17.93 4.50
N TRP A 102 -2.95 16.82 5.19
CA TRP A 102 -3.89 16.24 6.16
C TRP A 102 -4.33 17.15 7.31
N SER A 103 -3.57 18.21 7.62
CA SER A 103 -4.01 19.27 8.55
C SER A 103 -5.22 20.03 8.01
N ASN A 104 -5.27 20.28 6.70
CA ASN A 104 -6.29 21.07 6.01
C ASN A 104 -7.42 20.15 5.51
N GLY A 105 -7.09 18.87 5.30
CA GLY A 105 -8.01 17.81 4.88
C GLY A 105 -7.99 17.62 3.37
N VAL A 106 -8.28 16.42 2.90
CA VAL A 106 -8.50 16.14 1.47
C VAL A 106 -10.01 16.22 1.23
N ALA A 107 -10.49 16.83 0.16
CA ALA A 107 -11.92 16.80 -0.17
C ALA A 107 -12.17 15.86 -1.35
N TYR A 108 -13.36 15.27 -1.41
CA TYR A 108 -13.83 14.65 -2.65
C TYR A 108 -15.26 15.03 -2.97
N GLY A 109 -15.57 15.01 -4.26
CA GLY A 109 -16.91 15.17 -4.81
C GLY A 109 -17.20 14.11 -5.86
N ILE A 110 -18.44 13.63 -5.89
CA ILE A 110 -18.96 12.79 -6.97
C ILE A 110 -19.88 13.66 -7.80
N VAL A 111 -19.55 13.81 -9.08
CA VAL A 111 -20.34 14.51 -10.07
C VAL A 111 -21.05 13.48 -10.94
N ASN A 112 -22.36 13.62 -11.09
CA ASN A 112 -23.15 12.73 -11.93
C ASN A 112 -23.01 13.09 -13.43
N PRO A 113 -23.48 12.24 -14.36
CA PRO A 113 -23.41 12.52 -15.79
C PRO A 113 -24.13 13.82 -16.22
N SER A 114 -25.06 14.31 -15.40
CA SER A 114 -25.77 15.58 -15.62
C SER A 114 -25.02 16.79 -15.06
N ASN A 115 -23.74 16.64 -14.72
CA ASN A 115 -22.86 17.67 -14.16
C ASN A 115 -23.33 18.29 -12.83
N ARG A 116 -24.11 17.55 -12.03
CA ARG A 116 -24.50 17.96 -10.68
C ARG A 116 -23.68 17.21 -9.63
N ILE A 117 -23.36 17.89 -8.53
CA ILE A 117 -22.72 17.27 -7.37
C ILE A 117 -23.73 16.33 -6.72
N ALA A 118 -23.47 15.03 -6.80
CA ALA A 118 -24.26 13.99 -6.17
C ALA A 118 -23.81 13.71 -4.73
N GLU A 119 -22.51 13.85 -4.46
CA GLU A 119 -21.94 13.67 -3.13
C GLU A 119 -20.75 14.61 -2.95
N TYR A 120 -20.56 15.14 -1.74
CA TYR A 120 -19.37 15.89 -1.36
C TYR A 120 -19.03 15.56 0.10
N SER A 121 -17.74 15.32 0.39
CA SER A 121 -17.31 15.12 1.78
C SER A 121 -15.84 15.50 2.00
N PRO A 122 -15.53 16.23 3.08
CA PRO A 122 -14.16 16.42 3.52
C PRO A 122 -13.64 15.18 4.25
N LEU A 123 -12.41 14.80 3.92
CA LEU A 123 -11.63 13.72 4.53
C LEU A 123 -10.56 14.33 5.44
N ARG A 124 -10.87 14.42 6.73
CA ARG A 124 -9.95 14.96 7.74
C ARG A 124 -9.70 13.94 8.86
N PRO A 125 -8.43 13.69 9.22
CA PRO A 125 -8.12 12.89 10.42
C PRO A 125 -8.48 13.67 11.70
N ASN A 126 -8.56 12.96 12.83
CA ASN A 126 -8.81 13.61 14.12
C ASN A 126 -7.55 14.38 14.59
N LEU A 127 -7.50 15.67 14.24
CA LEU A 127 -6.36 16.53 14.55
C LEU A 127 -6.12 16.67 16.04
N ARG A 128 -7.18 16.84 16.83
CA ARG A 128 -7.08 16.98 18.29
C ARG A 128 -6.35 15.79 18.93
N LEU A 129 -6.64 14.57 18.45
CA LEU A 129 -6.00 13.36 18.94
C LEU A 129 -4.51 13.32 18.56
N ILE A 130 -4.19 13.69 17.31
CA ILE A 130 -2.82 13.77 16.81
C ILE A 130 -2.01 14.80 17.60
N ASP A 131 -2.56 16.00 17.78
CA ASP A 131 -1.92 17.09 18.53
C ASP A 131 -1.67 16.69 19.97
N THR A 132 -2.64 16.02 20.61
CA THR A 132 -2.47 15.54 21.99
C THR A 132 -1.27 14.59 22.11
N TRP A 133 -1.17 13.60 21.22
CA TRP A 133 -0.04 12.67 21.24
C TRP A 133 1.28 13.34 20.88
N TYR A 134 1.27 14.24 19.91
CA TYR A 134 2.45 14.95 19.45
C TYR A 134 3.00 15.89 20.53
N HIS A 135 2.15 16.74 21.13
CA HIS A 135 2.55 17.65 22.19
C HIS A 135 3.00 16.91 23.45
N LYS A 136 2.34 15.79 23.80
CA LYS A 136 2.81 14.94 24.90
C LYS A 136 4.21 14.39 24.62
N ALA A 137 4.47 13.91 23.39
CA ALA A 137 5.80 13.42 23.01
C ALA A 137 6.87 14.52 23.04
N GLU A 138 6.51 15.74 22.63
CA GLU A 138 7.40 16.91 22.70
C GLU A 138 7.74 17.29 24.15
N LYS A 139 6.75 17.31 25.05
CA LYS A 139 6.97 17.59 26.48
C LYS A 139 7.95 16.59 27.09
N LEU A 140 7.72 15.29 26.88
CA LEU A 140 8.61 14.23 27.35
C LEU A 140 10.01 14.33 26.70
N SER A 141 10.09 14.75 25.43
CA SER A 141 11.38 14.94 24.75
C SER A 141 12.20 16.07 25.37
N LYS A 142 11.55 17.15 25.81
CA LYS A 142 12.20 18.25 26.54
C LYS A 142 12.71 17.79 27.91
N GLU A 143 11.92 17.02 28.65
CA GLU A 143 12.31 16.43 29.94
C GLU A 143 13.52 15.49 29.78
N LEU A 144 13.48 14.58 28.81
CA LEU A 144 14.61 13.73 28.47
C LEU A 144 15.86 14.54 28.10
N GLY A 145 15.69 15.66 27.38
CA GLY A 145 16.77 16.58 27.04
C GLY A 145 17.41 17.25 28.25
N LYS A 146 16.64 17.53 29.32
CA LYS A 146 17.18 18.00 30.60
C LYS A 146 18.03 16.93 31.27
N LEU A 147 17.53 15.69 31.38
CA LEU A 147 18.29 14.58 31.95
C LEU A 147 19.60 14.32 31.20
N LYS A 148 19.58 14.39 29.86
CA LYS A 148 20.79 14.28 29.04
C LYS A 148 21.85 15.33 29.37
N ARG A 149 21.45 16.58 29.57
CA ARG A 149 22.38 17.67 29.93
C ARG A 149 22.99 17.51 31.32
N LEU A 150 22.32 16.77 32.20
CA LEU A 150 22.81 16.43 33.53
C LEU A 150 23.62 15.12 33.56
N GLY A 151 23.89 14.48 32.42
CA GLY A 151 24.57 13.19 32.36
C GLY A 151 23.75 11.99 32.86
N LEU A 152 22.43 12.17 33.05
CA LEU A 152 21.51 11.15 33.57
C LEU A 152 20.78 10.38 32.46
N ASP A 153 21.35 10.34 31.27
CA ASP A 153 20.70 9.76 30.09
C ASP A 153 20.54 8.24 30.20
N SER A 154 21.39 7.57 30.97
CA SER A 154 21.42 6.12 31.14
C SER A 154 20.54 5.61 32.28
N THR A 155 19.89 6.51 33.02
CA THR A 155 18.99 6.18 34.13
C THR A 155 17.76 5.37 33.67
N PRO A 156 17.15 4.55 34.55
CA PRO A 156 15.89 3.86 34.27
C PRO A 156 14.78 4.83 33.83
N GLU A 157 14.72 6.02 34.42
CA GLU A 157 13.77 7.08 34.07
C GLU A 157 13.97 7.59 32.64
N ALA A 158 15.21 7.94 32.26
CA ALA A 158 15.51 8.36 30.90
C ALA A 158 15.22 7.25 29.86
N LYS A 159 15.43 5.98 30.21
CA LYS A 159 15.03 4.84 29.37
C LYS A 159 13.50 4.73 29.23
N ARG A 160 12.76 4.93 30.32
CA ARG A 160 11.28 4.94 30.31
C ARG A 160 10.73 6.06 29.43
N LEU A 161 11.24 7.29 29.60
CA LEU A 161 10.86 8.44 28.78
C LEU A 161 11.11 8.17 27.29
N ARG A 162 12.28 7.62 26.93
CA ARG A 162 12.60 7.23 25.55
C ARG A 162 11.56 6.27 24.96
N ARG A 163 11.15 5.26 25.73
CA ARG A 163 10.13 4.28 25.29
C ARG A 163 8.78 4.95 25.09
N GLU A 164 8.36 5.82 26.01
CA GLU A 164 7.06 6.50 25.92
C GLU A 164 7.01 7.49 24.74
N ILE A 165 8.08 8.27 24.52
CA ILE A 165 8.20 9.15 23.35
C ILE A 165 8.09 8.34 22.05
N LYS A 166 8.81 7.22 21.96
CA LYS A 166 8.77 6.34 20.79
C LYS A 166 7.35 5.79 20.56
N ALA A 167 6.67 5.38 21.62
CA ALA A 167 5.30 4.86 21.55
C ALA A 167 4.31 5.94 21.07
N LEU A 168 4.36 7.15 21.62
CA LEU A 168 3.49 8.26 21.21
C LEU A 168 3.71 8.66 19.75
N ARG A 169 4.98 8.79 19.31
CA ARG A 169 5.30 9.05 17.91
C ARG A 169 4.75 7.95 17.02
N ARG A 170 4.96 6.67 17.39
CA ARG A 170 4.42 5.52 16.64
C ARG A 170 2.90 5.56 16.51
N LYS A 171 2.17 5.99 17.55
CA LYS A 171 0.71 6.17 17.50
C LYS A 171 0.30 7.20 16.44
N VAL A 172 0.96 8.36 16.38
CA VAL A 172 0.69 9.38 15.37
C VAL A 172 0.90 8.83 13.95
N TYR A 173 2.05 8.20 13.70
CA TYR A 173 2.35 7.63 12.38
C TYR A 173 1.38 6.50 11.99
N ALA A 174 1.08 5.59 12.90
CA ALA A 174 0.18 4.48 12.64
C ALA A 174 -1.24 5.00 12.33
N TYR A 175 -1.76 5.92 13.14
CA TYR A 175 -3.08 6.50 12.94
C TYR A 175 -3.22 7.18 11.57
N LEU A 176 -2.26 8.05 11.20
CA LEU A 176 -2.31 8.74 9.91
C LEU A 176 -2.16 7.80 8.72
N ARG A 177 -1.29 6.80 8.84
CA ARG A 177 -1.14 5.74 7.84
C ARG A 177 -2.43 4.97 7.62
N ASP A 178 -3.04 4.49 8.70
CA ASP A 178 -4.25 3.68 8.64
C ASP A 178 -5.41 4.51 8.10
N PHE A 179 -5.49 5.79 8.49
CA PHE A 179 -6.44 6.74 7.95
C PHE A 179 -6.27 6.91 6.43
N ALA A 180 -5.05 7.22 5.97
CA ALA A 180 -4.73 7.38 4.55
C ALA A 180 -5.09 6.12 3.75
N GLN A 181 -4.72 4.94 4.25
CA GLN A 181 -4.98 3.68 3.57
C GLN A 181 -6.48 3.34 3.51
N LYS A 182 -7.22 3.60 4.59
CA LYS A 182 -8.67 3.40 4.64
C LYS A 182 -9.38 4.33 3.66
N ARG A 183 -9.05 5.64 3.66
CA ARG A 183 -9.70 6.61 2.77
C ARG A 183 -9.38 6.36 1.30
N ALA A 184 -8.14 6.01 0.96
CA ALA A 184 -7.79 5.66 -0.41
C ALA A 184 -8.61 4.46 -0.91
N ARG A 185 -8.77 3.42 -0.07
CA ARG A 185 -9.58 2.24 -0.40
C ARG A 185 -11.06 2.56 -0.56
N GLU A 186 -11.63 3.37 0.34
CA GLU A 186 -13.02 3.78 0.26
C GLU A 186 -13.32 4.53 -1.05
N LEU A 187 -12.45 5.46 -1.44
CA LEU A 187 -12.60 6.21 -2.69
C LEU A 187 -12.41 5.33 -3.93
N ALA A 188 -11.40 4.45 -3.94
CA ALA A 188 -11.18 3.52 -5.04
C ALA A 188 -12.39 2.61 -5.26
N LEU A 189 -12.93 2.02 -4.19
CA LEU A 189 -14.13 1.18 -4.28
C LEU A 189 -15.36 1.98 -4.76
N LYS A 190 -15.51 3.23 -4.34
CA LYS A 190 -16.58 4.11 -4.84
C LYS A 190 -16.43 4.37 -6.34
N ALA A 191 -15.23 4.72 -6.80
CA ALA A 191 -14.95 4.96 -8.21
C ALA A 191 -15.22 3.72 -9.07
N LEU A 192 -14.73 2.56 -8.64
CA LEU A 192 -14.95 1.29 -9.33
C LEU A 192 -16.45 0.93 -9.41
N ARG A 193 -17.17 1.04 -8.29
CA ARG A 193 -18.61 0.75 -8.24
C ARG A 193 -19.42 1.64 -9.18
N LEU A 194 -19.08 2.92 -9.24
CA LEU A 194 -19.77 3.87 -10.10
C LEU A 194 -19.28 3.84 -11.53
N ARG A 195 -18.19 3.12 -11.84
CA ARG A 195 -17.44 3.27 -13.08
C ARG A 195 -17.11 4.75 -13.36
N ALA A 196 -16.71 5.48 -12.32
CA ALA A 196 -16.42 6.89 -12.41
C ALA A 196 -15.00 7.17 -12.94
N GLU A 197 -14.88 8.17 -13.81
CA GLU A 197 -13.59 8.79 -14.11
C GLU A 197 -13.06 9.50 -12.86
N VAL A 198 -11.77 9.35 -12.56
CA VAL A 198 -11.17 9.94 -11.35
C VAL A 198 -10.25 11.10 -11.74
N LEU A 199 -10.55 12.28 -11.21
CA LEU A 199 -9.78 13.51 -11.36
C LEU A 199 -9.13 13.82 -10.01
N ILE A 200 -7.80 13.88 -9.96
CA ILE A 200 -7.05 14.19 -8.74
C ILE A 200 -6.35 15.53 -8.95
N ASP A 201 -6.78 16.54 -8.21
CA ASP A 201 -6.04 17.79 -8.07
C ASP A 201 -4.99 17.58 -6.98
N ASP A 202 -3.76 17.30 -7.39
CA ASP A 202 -2.66 16.98 -6.48
C ASP A 202 -2.10 18.25 -5.81
N MET A 203 -1.52 18.11 -4.61
CA MET A 203 -1.04 19.25 -3.82
C MET A 203 -0.10 20.17 -4.61
N ILE A 204 -0.51 21.42 -4.77
CA ILE A 204 0.30 22.51 -5.33
C ILE A 204 1.28 23.08 -4.26
N GLU A 205 2.17 23.99 -4.66
CA GLU A 205 3.10 24.72 -3.78
C GLU A 205 2.35 25.49 -2.66
N GLU A 206 1.13 25.93 -2.95
CA GLU A 206 0.25 26.73 -2.09
C GLU A 206 -0.11 25.95 -0.81
N SER A 207 -0.53 24.69 -0.92
CA SER A 207 -0.81 23.85 0.27
C SER A 207 0.44 23.61 1.12
N ARG A 208 1.64 23.68 0.52
CA ARG A 208 2.91 23.62 1.28
C ARG A 208 3.21 24.94 1.99
N ARG A 209 2.85 26.08 1.39
CA ARG A 209 2.97 27.41 2.01
C ARG A 209 2.01 27.57 3.18
N GLU A 210 0.76 27.14 3.03
CA GLU A 210 -0.24 27.16 4.11
C GLU A 210 0.25 26.39 5.35
N LEU A 211 0.82 25.20 5.16
CA LEU A 211 1.43 24.45 6.26
C LEU A 211 2.56 25.20 6.98
N ILE A 212 3.29 26.06 6.26
CA ILE A 212 4.35 26.92 6.81
C ILE A 212 3.73 28.03 7.66
N GLU A 213 2.65 28.62 7.18
CA GLU A 213 1.93 29.74 7.79
C GLU A 213 1.11 29.34 9.03
N GLU A 214 0.54 28.13 9.05
CA GLU A 214 -0.30 27.60 10.14
C GLU A 214 0.45 27.32 11.46
N LYS A 215 1.75 27.65 11.55
CA LYS A 215 2.60 27.43 12.73
C LYS A 215 2.63 25.98 13.23
N ILE A 216 2.25 25.01 12.40
CA ILE A 216 2.33 23.58 12.72
C ILE A 216 3.79 23.20 12.96
N PRO A 217 4.09 22.42 14.02
CA PRO A 217 5.45 21.96 14.29
C PRO A 217 6.07 21.27 13.07
N ARG A 218 7.31 21.65 12.72
CA ARG A 218 8.02 21.14 11.54
C ARG A 218 8.05 19.61 11.45
N GLY A 219 8.15 18.93 12.59
CA GLY A 219 8.10 17.47 12.67
C GLY A 219 6.75 16.91 12.22
N LEU A 220 5.65 17.45 12.75
CA LEU A 220 4.29 17.03 12.43
C LEU A 220 3.92 17.33 10.97
N ARG A 221 4.32 18.51 10.48
CA ARG A 221 4.14 18.91 9.07
C ARG A 221 4.69 17.89 8.08
N LYS A 222 5.89 17.38 8.35
CA LYS A 222 6.52 16.34 7.52
C LYS A 222 5.69 15.06 7.49
N VAL A 223 5.08 14.68 8.61
CA VAL A 223 4.24 13.47 8.69
C VAL A 223 2.97 13.67 7.88
N TYR A 224 2.29 14.81 8.00
CA TYR A 224 1.10 15.10 7.21
C TYR A 224 1.39 15.04 5.71
N LEU A 225 2.43 15.73 5.24
CA LEU A 225 2.82 15.69 3.83
C LEU A 225 3.18 14.28 3.34
N ALA A 226 3.92 13.52 4.14
CA ALA A 226 4.32 12.17 3.77
C ALA A 226 3.11 11.23 3.61
N GLU A 227 2.18 11.26 4.56
CA GLU A 227 1.00 10.41 4.52
C GLU A 227 -0.05 10.91 3.49
N THR A 228 -0.09 12.21 3.14
CA THR A 228 -0.91 12.73 2.03
C THR A 228 -0.39 12.20 0.69
N ARG A 229 0.93 12.29 0.44
CA ARG A 229 1.55 11.71 -0.77
C ARG A 229 1.31 10.20 -0.86
N ARG A 230 1.38 9.52 0.29
CA ARG A 230 1.08 8.09 0.36
C ARG A 230 -0.37 7.79 -0.02
N PHE A 231 -1.32 8.59 0.43
CA PHE A 231 -2.72 8.45 0.04
C PHE A 231 -2.91 8.56 -1.47
N VAL A 232 -2.35 9.59 -2.11
CA VAL A 232 -2.42 9.75 -3.58
C VAL A 232 -1.82 8.54 -4.29
N LYS A 233 -0.65 8.07 -3.84
CA LYS A 233 -0.02 6.87 -4.39
C LYS A 233 -0.88 5.63 -4.22
N LEU A 234 -1.49 5.43 -3.05
CA LEU A 234 -2.36 4.29 -2.78
C LEU A 234 -3.66 4.34 -3.58
N LEU A 235 -4.24 5.53 -3.77
CA LEU A 235 -5.44 5.73 -4.56
C LEU A 235 -5.17 5.42 -6.03
N THR A 236 -4.13 6.04 -6.61
CA THR A 236 -3.73 5.81 -8.01
C THR A 236 -3.39 4.35 -8.29
N THR A 237 -2.65 3.68 -7.40
CA THR A 237 -2.30 2.26 -7.55
C THR A 237 -3.52 1.34 -7.48
N GLN A 238 -4.58 1.71 -6.77
CA GLN A 238 -5.81 0.91 -6.68
C GLN A 238 -6.78 1.16 -7.86
N LEU A 239 -6.56 2.22 -8.62
CA LEU A 239 -7.36 2.57 -9.80
C LEU A 239 -6.74 2.06 -11.11
N GLN A 240 -5.47 1.63 -11.07
CA GLN A 240 -4.74 0.96 -12.15
C GLN A 240 -4.93 -0.56 -12.06
#